data_AF-A0A3S7KX26-F1
#
_entry.id   AF-A0A3S7KX26-F1
#
_cell.length_a   1.000
_cell.length_b   1.000
_cell.length_c   1.000
_cell.angle_alpha   90.00
_cell.angle_beta   90.00
_cell.angle_gamma   90.00
#
_symmetry.space_group_name_H-M   'P 1'
#
loop_
_entity.id
_entity.type
_entity.pdbx_description
1 polymer ?
#
loop_
_entity_poly.entity_id
_entity_poly.type
_entity_poly.pdbx_seq_one_letter_code
_entity_poly.pdbx_strand_id
1 'polypeptide(L)' 'MKCAGCEREMTRDELKEANAENIDEHVKEIGKQVAQDFQKQLHDSLKKAFRGNKNFRIR' A
#
# COMPACT_ATOMS: atom_id res chain seq x y z
N MET A 1 -3.56 25.65 12.08
CA MET A 1 -3.23 25.48 10.64
C MET A 1 -4.31 26.20 9.86
N LYS A 2 -3.99 26.97 8.81
CA LYS A 2 -4.97 27.77 8.07
C LYS A 2 -5.09 27.25 6.63
N CYS A 3 -6.32 27.02 6.16
CA CYS A 3 -6.57 26.65 4.77
C CYS A 3 -6.35 27.84 3.84
N ALA A 4 -5.57 27.68 2.77
CA ALA A 4 -5.30 28.77 1.82
C ALA A 4 -6.51 29.14 0.95
N GLY A 5 -7.48 28.24 0.77
CA GLY A 5 -8.63 28.46 -0.12
C GLY A 5 -9.88 29.02 0.58
N CYS A 6 -10.10 28.67 1.84
CA CYS A 6 -11.29 29.10 2.60
C CYS A 6 -10.96 29.82 3.90
N GLU A 7 -9.67 30.06 4.17
CA GLU A 7 -9.15 30.77 5.35
C GLU A 7 -9.49 30.14 6.71
N ARG A 8 -10.13 28.97 6.73
CA ARG A 8 -10.50 28.27 7.95
C ARG A 8 -9.27 27.86 8.73
N GLU A 9 -9.30 28.15 10.03
CA GLU A 9 -8.32 27.66 10.98
C GLU A 9 -8.79 26.34 11.62
N MET A 10 -7.85 25.42 11.76
CA MET A 10 -8.06 24.12 12.38
C MET A 10 -6.76 23.63 13.03
N THR A 11 -6.92 22.91 14.13
CA THR A 11 -5.84 22.17 14.77
C THR A 11 -5.40 21.00 13.89
N ARG A 12 -4.22 20.44 14.19
CA ARG A 12 -3.73 19.26 13.50
C ARG A 12 -4.68 18.07 13.65
N ASP A 13 -5.28 17.90 14.82
CA ASP A 13 -6.13 16.75 15.10
C ASP A 13 -7.49 16.88 14.43
N GLU A 14 -8.08 18.09 14.39
CA GLU A 14 -9.29 18.36 13.59
C GLU A 14 -9.06 18.12 12.10
N LEU A 15 -7.90 18.47 11.55
CA LEU A 15 -7.60 18.17 10.16
C LEU A 15 -7.51 16.66 9.92
N LYS A 16 -6.86 15.91 10.82
CA LYS A 16 -6.77 14.45 10.70
C LYS A 16 -8.15 13.81 10.75
N GLU A 17 -9.00 14.23 11.69
CA GLU A 17 -10.36 13.74 11.83
C GLU A 17 -11.19 14.04 10.57
N ALA A 18 -11.12 15.28 10.06
CA ALA A 18 -11.80 15.68 8.83
C ALA A 18 -11.31 14.92 7.57
N ASN A 19 -10.12 14.31 7.62
CA ASN A 19 -9.54 13.54 6.53
C ASN A 19 -9.45 12.03 6.85
N ALA A 20 -10.07 11.56 7.93
CA ALA A 20 -9.88 10.18 8.42
C ALA A 20 -10.26 9.13 7.37
N GLU A 21 -11.39 9.31 6.70
CA GLU A 21 -11.84 8.40 5.63
C GLU A 21 -10.86 8.31 4.47
N ASN A 22 -10.32 9.45 4.05
CA ASN A 22 -9.34 9.52 2.96
C ASN A 22 -8.02 8.85 3.37
N ILE A 23 -7.55 9.11 4.60
CA ILE A 23 -6.38 8.46 5.17
C ILE A 23 -6.57 6.93 5.22
N ASP A 24 -7.71 6.47 5.72
CA ASP A 24 -8.01 5.04 5.83
C ASP A 24 -8.07 4.36 4.47
N GLU A 25 -8.64 4.99 3.46
CA GLU A 25 -8.70 4.42 2.11
C GLU A 25 -7.31 4.33 1.47
N HIS A 26 -6.49 5.38 1.57
CA HIS A 26 -5.12 5.33 1.07
C HIS A 26 -4.25 4.31 1.84
N VAL A 27 -4.45 4.14 3.14
CA VAL A 27 -3.77 3.08 3.91
C VAL A 27 -4.13 1.70 3.36
N LYS A 28 -5.40 1.43 3.03
CA LYS A 28 -5.81 0.16 2.41
C LYS A 28 -5.19 -0.02 1.02
N GLU A 29 -5.16 1.02 0.21
CA GLU A 29 -4.54 0.98 -1.13
C GLU A 29 -3.05 0.64 -1.05
N ILE A 30 -2.31 1.33 -0.18
CA ILE A 30 -0.89 1.05 0.07
C ILE A 30 -0.71 -0.38 0.57
N GLY A 31 -1.56 -0.84 1.50
CA GLY A 31 -1.53 -2.21 2.00
C GLY A 31 -1.71 -3.25 0.89
N LYS A 32 -2.63 -3.03 -0.03
CA LYS A 32 -2.84 -3.90 -1.21
C LYS A 32 -1.61 -3.92 -2.11
N GLN A 33 -0.99 -2.77 -2.39
CA GLN A 33 0.21 -2.67 -3.22
C GLN A 33 1.38 -3.42 -2.59
N VAL A 34 1.63 -3.22 -1.29
CA VAL A 34 2.69 -3.93 -0.54
C VAL A 34 2.48 -5.44 -0.58
N ALA A 35 1.25 -5.92 -0.38
CA ALA A 35 0.93 -7.33 -0.44
C ALA A 35 1.17 -7.94 -1.84
N GLN A 36 0.79 -7.22 -2.89
CA GLN A 36 1.02 -7.64 -4.28
C GLN A 36 2.51 -7.72 -4.61
N ASP A 37 3.30 -6.72 -4.20
CA ASP A 37 4.75 -6.70 -4.42
C ASP A 37 5.43 -7.85 -3.69
N PHE A 38 5.04 -8.11 -2.44
CA PHE A 38 5.56 -9.24 -1.68
C PHE A 38 5.22 -10.59 -2.32
N GLN A 39 3.96 -10.78 -2.74
CA GLN A 39 3.53 -11.99 -3.46
C GLN A 39 4.34 -12.20 -4.74
N LYS A 40 4.57 -11.14 -5.52
CA LYS A 40 5.37 -11.19 -6.74
C LYS A 40 6.82 -11.57 -6.45
N GLN A 41 7.45 -10.93 -5.45
CA GLN A 41 8.81 -11.24 -5.06
C GLN A 41 8.98 -12.69 -4.59
N LEU A 42 8.02 -13.21 -3.81
CA LEU A 42 8.02 -14.60 -3.39
C LEU A 42 7.88 -15.54 -4.60
N HIS A 43 6.92 -15.28 -5.49
CA HIS A 43 6.72 -16.08 -6.70
C HIS A 43 7.97 -16.11 -7.57
N ASP A 44 8.58 -14.96 -7.84
CA ASP A 44 9.80 -14.84 -8.62
C ASP A 44 10.98 -15.56 -7.96
N SER A 45 11.09 -15.46 -6.63
CA SER A 45 12.15 -16.14 -5.87
C SER A 45 12.02 -17.65 -5.94
N LEU A 46 10.80 -18.18 -5.76
CA LEU A 46 10.51 -19.60 -5.91
C LEU A 46 10.76 -20.05 -7.36
N LYS A 47 10.27 -19.30 -8.34
CA LYS A 47 10.47 -19.61 -9.77
C LYS A 47 11.95 -19.66 -10.14
N LYS A 48 12.77 -18.76 -9.61
CA LYS A 48 14.23 -18.78 -9.77
C LYS A 48 14.86 -20.01 -9.12
N ALA A 49 14.51 -20.29 -7.86
CA ALA A 49 15.07 -21.42 -7.11
C ALA A 49 14.82 -22.77 -7.81
N PHE A 50 13.65 -22.93 -8.43
CA PHE A 50 13.27 -24.20 -9.06
C PHE A 50 13.40 -24.24 -10.59
N ARG A 51 13.95 -23.20 -11.23
CA ARG A 51 14.00 -23.07 -12.70
C ARG A 51 14.67 -24.25 -13.42
N GLY A 52 15.61 -24.94 -12.76
CA GLY A 52 16.34 -26.08 -13.33
C GLY A 52 15.77 -27.45 -12.96
N ASN A 53 14.73 -27.53 -12.12
CA ASN A 53 14.18 -28.80 -11.67
C ASN A 53 13.24 -29.38 -12.74
N LYS A 54 13.68 -30.44 -13.43
CA LYS A 54 12.89 -31.11 -14.47
C LYS A 54 11.59 -31.75 -13.96
N ASN A 55 11.48 -31.97 -12.64
CA ASN A 55 10.33 -32.61 -11.99
C ASN A 55 9.40 -31.61 -11.28
N PHE A 56 9.71 -30.31 -11.26
CA PHE A 56 8.91 -29.32 -10.55
C PHE A 56 8.77 -28.03 -11.37
N ARG A 57 7.52 -27.62 -11.64
CA ARG A 57 7.18 -26.45 -12.44
C ARG A 57 6.22 -25.54 -11.69
N ILE A 58 6.69 -24.34 -11.33
CA ILE A 58 5.87 -23.27 -10.76
C ILE A 58 5.13 -22.59 -11.91
N ARG A 59 3.79 -22.51 -11.80
CA ARG A 59 2.94 -21.74 -12.71
C ARG A 59 2.94 -20.27 -12.33
#